data_AF-A0A957M349-F1
#
_entry.id   AF-A0A957M349-F1
#
_cell.length_a   1.000
_cell.length_b   1.000
_cell.length_c   1.000
_cell.angle_alpha   90.00
_cell.angle_beta   90.00
_cell.angle_gamma   90.00
#
_symmetry.space_group_name_H-M   'P 1'
#
loop_
_entity.id
_entity.type
_entity.pdbx_description
1 polymer ?
#
loop_
_entity_poly.entity_id
_entity_poly.type
_entity_poly.pdbx_seq_one_letter_code
_entity_poly.pdbx_strand_id
1 'polypeptide(L)' 'DVPDTWQVHPGFELLGQYVDPGYVTSVTDLYEAEGWNDVVPEALRTLMTKDGEIYQVTVGVHRGNGFWYN' A
#
# COMPACT_ATOMS: atom_id res chain seq x y z
N ASP A 1 22.83 1.64 -3.17
CA ASP A 1 22.08 2.74 -2.55
C ASP A 1 20.61 2.41 -2.65
N VAL A 2 19.85 2.58 -1.57
CA VAL A 2 18.42 2.26 -1.54
C VAL A 2 17.63 3.56 -1.51
N PRO A 3 16.49 3.66 -2.22
CA PRO A 3 15.68 4.87 -2.18
C PRO A 3 14.96 5.00 -0.84
N ASP A 4 14.66 6.23 -0.41
CA ASP A 4 13.80 6.48 0.75
C ASP A 4 12.35 6.00 0.52
N THR A 5 11.89 6.05 -0.73
CA THR A 5 10.55 5.58 -1.16
C THR A 5 10.56 5.19 -2.65
N TRP A 6 9.68 4.28 -3.06
CA TRP A 6 9.51 3.84 -4.45
C TRP A 6 8.06 3.44 -4.74
N GLN A 7 7.71 3.30 -6.02
CA GLN A 7 6.40 2.83 -6.45
C GLN A 7 6.30 1.30 -6.27
N VAL A 8 5.21 0.86 -5.63
CA VAL A 8 4.91 -0.56 -5.42
C VAL A 8 3.38 -0.78 -5.45
N HIS A 9 2.93 -1.90 -6.01
CA HIS A 9 1.53 -2.28 -5.92
C HIS A 9 1.19 -2.91 -4.56
N PRO A 10 -0.02 -2.66 -4.02
CA PRO A 10 -0.48 -3.34 -2.81
C PRO A 10 -0.70 -4.84 -3.08
N GLY A 11 -0.66 -5.66 -2.03
CA GLY A 11 -0.77 -7.12 -2.12
C GLY A 11 0.60 -7.81 -2.10
N PHE A 12 0.75 -8.92 -2.82
CA PHE A 12 1.95 -9.77 -2.73
C PHE A 12 3.25 -9.06 -3.15
N GLU A 13 3.17 -8.13 -4.10
CA GLU A 13 4.35 -7.33 -4.51
C GLU A 13 4.91 -6.56 -3.32
N LEU A 14 4.08 -5.83 -2.58
CA LEU A 14 4.47 -5.16 -1.33
C LEU A 14 4.84 -6.17 -0.24
N LEU A 15 3.88 -7.02 0.15
CA LEU A 15 3.98 -7.82 1.37
C LEU A 15 5.04 -8.92 1.26
N GLY A 16 5.00 -9.71 0.19
CA GLY A 16 5.89 -10.86 0.01
C GLY A 16 7.32 -10.48 -0.35
N GLN A 17 7.52 -9.39 -1.10
CA GLN A 17 8.86 -9.03 -1.59
C GLN A 17 9.59 -8.03 -0.69
N TYR A 18 8.87 -7.23 0.11
CA TYR A 18 9.48 -6.15 0.88
C TYR A 18 9.16 -6.21 2.38
N VAL A 19 7.93 -6.60 2.77
CA VAL A 19 7.59 -6.74 4.19
C VAL A 19 8.15 -8.04 4.77
N ASP A 20 7.93 -9.19 4.11
CA ASP A 20 8.41 -10.50 4.58
C ASP A 20 9.93 -10.54 4.82
N PRO A 21 10.78 -9.96 3.95
CA PRO A 21 12.23 -9.94 4.17
C PRO A 21 12.70 -8.83 5.15
N GLY A 22 11.80 -7.97 5.62
CA GLY A 22 12.11 -6.89 6.57
C GLY A 22 12.83 -5.70 5.94
N TYR A 23 12.56 -5.36 4.68
CA TYR A 23 13.20 -4.25 3.98
C TYR A 23 12.55 -2.89 4.24
N VAL A 24 11.39 -2.86 4.88
CA VAL A 24 10.53 -1.68 4.99
C VAL A 24 9.99 -1.53 6.40
N THR A 25 9.68 -0.29 6.78
CA THR A 25 9.01 0.02 8.04
C THR A 25 7.50 0.16 7.84
N SER A 26 6.72 -0.07 8.89
CA SER A 26 5.30 0.26 8.87
C SER A 26 5.08 1.78 8.82
N VAL A 27 3.93 2.16 8.28
CA VAL A 27 3.41 3.54 8.20
C VAL A 27 2.11 3.69 8.99
N THR A 28 1.82 2.75 9.91
CA THR A 28 0.60 2.73 10.72
C THR A 28 0.39 4.04 11.48
N ASP A 29 1.45 4.57 12.11
CA ASP A 29 1.43 5.85 12.83
C ASP A 29 0.95 7.02 11.94
N LEU A 30 1.29 7.00 10.64
CA LEU A 30 0.82 8.01 9.70
C LEU A 30 -0.69 7.85 9.41
N TYR A 31 -1.19 6.62 9.30
CA TYR A 31 -2.61 6.37 9.12
C TYR A 31 -3.45 6.85 10.30
N GLU A 32 -2.93 6.72 11.51
CA GLU A 32 -3.56 7.22 12.73
C GLU A 32 -3.49 8.75 12.81
N ALA A 33 -2.31 9.33 12.63
CA ALA A 33 -2.08 10.77 12.76
C ALA A 33 -2.86 11.60 11.72
N GLU A 34 -2.98 11.09 10.49
CA GLU A 34 -3.61 11.80 9.38
C GLU A 34 -5.09 11.44 9.18
N GLY A 35 -5.66 10.56 10.02
CA GLY A 35 -7.05 10.12 9.90
C GLY A 35 -7.34 9.29 8.65
N TRP A 36 -6.31 8.67 8.05
CA TRP A 36 -6.47 7.92 6.80
C TRP A 36 -7.25 6.61 6.95
N ASN A 37 -7.36 6.10 8.18
CA ASN A 37 -8.21 4.95 8.48
C ASN A 37 -9.69 5.18 8.14
N ASP A 38 -10.15 6.44 8.14
CA ASP A 38 -11.55 6.79 7.89
C ASP A 38 -11.87 7.04 6.41
N VAL A 39 -10.86 7.40 5.61
CA VAL A 39 -11.06 7.81 4.20
C VAL A 39 -10.53 6.80 3.19
N VAL A 40 -9.55 5.96 3.57
CA VAL A 40 -9.04 4.91 2.69
C VAL A 40 -9.93 3.67 2.82
N PRO A 41 -10.53 3.17 1.72
CA PRO A 41 -11.39 1.99 1.73
C PRO A 41 -10.74 0.80 2.44
N GLU A 42 -11.50 0.11 3.30
CA GLU A 42 -11.02 -1.03 4.08
C GLU A 42 -10.37 -2.10 3.21
N ALA A 43 -10.99 -2.45 2.08
CA ALA A 43 -10.43 -3.43 1.15
C ALA A 43 -9.03 -3.05 0.62
N LEU A 44 -8.75 -1.75 0.42
CA LEU A 44 -7.41 -1.30 0.04
C LEU A 44 -6.45 -1.38 1.22
N ARG A 45 -6.89 -1.00 2.43
CA ARG A 45 -6.10 -1.15 3.66
C ARG A 45 -5.71 -2.60 3.92
N THR A 46 -6.62 -3.55 3.74
CA THR A 46 -6.33 -4.98 3.87
C THR A 46 -5.21 -5.45 2.94
N LEU A 47 -5.15 -4.96 1.70
CA LEU A 47 -4.12 -5.37 0.74
C LEU A 47 -2.70 -4.89 1.10
N MET A 48 -2.60 -3.87 1.95
CA MET A 48 -1.32 -3.30 2.40
C MET A 48 -1.04 -3.52 3.88
N THR A 49 -1.85 -4.36 4.54
CA THR A 49 -1.69 -4.69 5.96
C THR A 49 -1.09 -6.07 6.13
N LYS A 50 -0.11 -6.19 7.03
CA LYS A 50 0.39 -7.47 7.51
C LYS A 50 0.62 -7.42 9.02
N ASP A 51 0.17 -8.45 9.73
CA ASP A 51 0.32 -8.57 11.19
C ASP A 51 -0.19 -7.35 11.98
N GLY A 52 -1.25 -6.71 11.48
CA GLY A 52 -1.86 -5.51 12.09
C GLY A 52 -1.24 -4.18 11.66
N GLU A 53 -0.12 -4.21 10.94
CA GLU A 53 0.62 -3.02 10.51
C GLU A 53 0.37 -2.69 9.04
N ILE A 54 0.22 -1.41 8.71
CA ILE A 54 0.04 -0.91 7.34
C ILE A 54 1.41 -0.49 6.77
N TYR A 55 1.70 -0.87 5.52
CA TYR A 55 3.04 -0.69 4.92
C TYR A 55 3.08 0.20 3.66
N GLN A 56 1.95 0.79 3.25
CA GLN A 56 1.89 1.62 2.05
C GLN A 56 0.94 2.81 2.22
N VAL A 57 1.31 3.95 1.64
CA VAL A 57 0.40 5.07 1.38
C VAL A 57 -0.14 4.94 -0.04
N THR A 58 -1.45 4.72 -0.18
CA THR A 58 -2.06 4.58 -1.51
C THR A 58 -2.30 5.94 -2.15
N VAL A 59 -1.96 6.07 -3.43
CA VAL A 59 -2.10 7.34 -4.19
C VAL A 59 -3.22 7.29 -5.24
N GLY A 60 -3.77 6.12 -5.52
CA GLY A 60 -4.84 5.99 -6.52
C GLY A 60 -5.21 4.55 -6.84
N VAL A 61 -6.25 4.41 -7.66
CA VAL A 61 -6.72 3.12 -8.18
C VAL A 61 -6.83 3.22 -9.69
N HIS A 62 -6.06 2.38 -10.39
CA HIS A 62 -6.16 2.23 -11.84
C HIS A 62 -7.08 1.08 -12.22
N ARG A 63 -7.68 1.18 -13.41
CA ARG A 63 -8.56 0.15 -13.96
C ARG A 63 -7.86 -0.58 -15.11
N GLY A 64 -7.53 -1.86 -14.89
CA GLY A 64 -6.81 -2.68 -15.87
C GLY A 64 -7.67 -3.23 -17.01
N ASN A 65 -8.99 -3.31 -16.85
CA ASN A 65 -9.92 -3.89 -17.82
C ASN A 65 -10.70 -2.85 -18.64
N GLY A 66 -10.05 -1.73 -18.96
CA GLY A 66 -10.62 -0.72 -19.86
C GLY A 66 -10.50 -1.16 -21.32
N PHE A 67 -11.61 -1.15 -22.05
CA PHE A 67 -11.61 -1.30 -23.51
C PHE A 67 -11.81 0.07 -24.16
N TRP A 68 -10.87 0.49 -24.99
CA TRP A 68 -10.86 1.79 -25.64
C TRP A 68 -11.12 1.61 -27.15
N TYR A 69 -12.00 2.41 -27.73
CA TYR A 69 -12.30 2.44 -29.17
C TYR A 69 -12.38 3.89 -29.65
N ASN A 70 -12.35 4.10 -30.97
CA ASN A 70 -12.50 5.44 -31.60
C ASN A 70 -13.96 5.77 -31.85
#